data_AF-A0A968N2P9-F1
#
_entry.id   AF-A0A968N2P9-F1
#
_cell.length_a   1.000
_cell.length_b   1.000
_cell.length_c   1.000
_cell.angle_alpha   90.00
_cell.angle_beta   90.00
_cell.angle_gamma   90.00
#
_symmetry.space_group_name_H-M   'P 1'
#
loop_
_entity.id
_entity.type
_entity.pdbx_description
1 polymer ?
#
loop_
_entity_poly.entity_id
_entity_poly.type
_entity_poly.pdbx_seq_one_letter_code
_entity_poly.pdbx_strand_id
1 'polypeptide(L)'
;MRFIPLAIVFLLGSVGVVAFGFYALIDWVALEQSYANFAALAGSGSSLNALFAAEAQQNIHRLNLFAEGVWVLQSATLAAIALHGLCTVPRRRRN
;
A
#
# COMPACT_ATOMS: atom_id res chain seq x y z
N MET A 1 -17.50 -15.27 -22.99
CA MET A 1 -16.07 -15.28 -22.60
C MET A 1 -15.58 -13.93 -22.02
N ARG A 2 -16.36 -12.84 -22.02
CA ARG A 2 -15.95 -11.52 -21.48
C ARG A 2 -15.85 -11.42 -19.96
N PHE A 3 -16.52 -12.31 -19.21
CA PHE A 3 -16.49 -12.31 -17.74
C PHE A 3 -15.20 -12.87 -17.15
N ILE A 4 -14.51 -13.75 -17.88
CA ILE A 4 -13.27 -14.37 -17.41
C ILE A 4 -12.20 -13.30 -17.16
N PRO A 5 -11.81 -12.44 -18.13
CA PRO A 5 -10.77 -11.44 -17.88
C PRO A 5 -11.15 -10.46 -16.78
N LEU A 6 -12.42 -10.04 -16.68
CA LEU A 6 -12.89 -9.17 -15.60
C LEU A 6 -12.78 -9.85 -14.23
N ALA A 7 -13.09 -11.14 -14.14
CA ALA A 7 -12.93 -11.90 -12.91
C ALA A 7 -11.47 -12.02 -12.48
N ILE A 8 -10.51 -12.23 -13.40
CA ILE A 8 -9.09 -12.27 -13.00
C ILE A 8 -8.60 -10.89 -12.56
N VAL A 9 -8.99 -9.80 -13.25
CA VAL A 9 -8.59 -8.44 -12.85
C VAL A 9 -9.18 -8.09 -11.48
N PHE A 10 -10.43 -8.46 -11.23
CA PHE A 10 -11.05 -8.28 -9.92
C PHE A 10 -10.29 -9.03 -8.82
N LEU A 11 -9.95 -10.30 -9.06
CA LEU A 11 -9.18 -11.10 -8.11
C LEU A 11 -7.79 -10.52 -7.87
N LEU A 12 -7.06 -10.15 -8.92
CA LEU A 12 -5.72 -9.56 -8.80
C LEU A 12 -5.76 -8.22 -8.06
N GLY A 13 -6.72 -7.35 -8.37
CA GLY A 13 -6.91 -6.09 -7.66
C GLY A 13 -7.24 -6.33 -6.18
N SER A 14 -8.11 -7.29 -5.87
CA SER A 14 -8.46 -7.62 -4.49
C SER A 14 -7.28 -8.19 -3.71
N VAL A 15 -6.50 -9.09 -4.31
CA VAL A 15 -5.26 -9.63 -3.73
C VAL A 15 -4.24 -8.50 -3.51
N GLY A 16 -4.09 -7.58 -4.48
CA GLY A 16 -3.22 -6.42 -4.35
C GLY A 16 -3.58 -5.55 -3.16
N VAL A 17 -4.88 -5.23 -2.97
CA VAL A 17 -5.34 -4.46 -1.79
C VAL A 17 -4.91 -5.11 -0.49
N VAL A 18 -5.11 -6.42 -0.36
CA VAL A 18 -4.76 -7.16 0.86
C VAL A 18 -3.24 -7.21 1.06
N ALA A 19 -2.49 -7.53 0.00
CA ALA A 19 -1.04 -7.69 0.07
C ALA A 19 -0.34 -6.35 0.40
N PHE A 20 -0.58 -5.31 -0.41
CA PHE A 20 0.02 -4.00 -0.19
C PHE A 20 -0.52 -3.33 1.08
N GLY A 21 -1.78 -3.59 1.45
CA GLY A 21 -2.35 -3.08 2.71
C GLY A 21 -1.68 -3.70 3.92
N PHE A 22 -1.35 -4.99 3.85
CA PHE A 22 -0.58 -5.67 4.89
C PHE A 22 0.84 -5.10 5.02
N TYR A 23 1.54 -4.87 3.90
CA TYR A 23 2.88 -4.25 3.94
C TYR A 23 2.85 -2.79 4.40
N ALA A 24 1.84 -2.01 4.01
CA ALA A 24 1.62 -0.67 4.52
C ALA A 24 1.48 -0.67 6.06
N LEU A 25 0.78 -1.64 6.64
CA LEU A 25 0.67 -1.75 8.10
C LEU A 25 2.02 -2.10 8.76
N ILE A 26 2.83 -2.95 8.15
CA ILE A 26 4.18 -3.25 8.64
C ILE A 26 5.06 -1.99 8.61
N ASP A 27 5.07 -1.28 7.48
CA ASP A 27 5.86 -0.05 7.33
C ASP A 27 5.36 1.07 8.24
N TRP A 28 4.06 1.13 8.54
CA TRP A 28 3.50 2.06 9.53
C TRP A 28 4.11 1.83 10.92
N VAL A 29 4.15 0.57 11.38
CA VAL A 29 4.74 0.23 12.68
C VAL A 29 6.24 0.54 12.71
N ALA A 30 6.97 0.23 11.64
CA ALA A 30 8.39 0.55 11.55
C ALA A 30 8.63 2.08 11.56
N LEU A 31 7.74 2.84 10.90
CA LEU A 31 7.78 4.29 10.90
C LEU A 31 7.58 4.86 12.32
N GLU A 32 6.58 4.39 13.07
CA GLU A 32 6.37 4.81 14.46
C GLU A 32 7.59 4.54 15.35
N GLN A 33 8.22 3.37 15.20
CA GLN A 33 9.45 3.04 15.92
C GLN A 33 10.61 3.98 15.56
N SER A 34 10.76 4.31 14.27
CA SER A 34 11.79 5.26 13.83
C SER A 34 11.55 6.70 14.33
N TYR A 35 10.28 7.10 14.49
CA TYR A 35 9.91 8.36 15.14
C TYR A 35 10.30 8.37 16.62
N ALA A 36 9.97 7.32 17.36
CA ALA A 36 10.33 7.19 18.77
C ALA A 36 11.86 7.21 18.97
N ASN A 37 12.62 6.50 18.12
CA ASN A 37 14.08 6.47 18.17
C ASN A 37 14.69 7.87 17.96
N PHE A 38 14.24 8.59 16.93
CA PHE A 38 14.71 9.95 16.68
C PHE A 38 14.41 10.89 17.84
N ALA A 39 13.21 10.81 18.41
CA ALA A 39 12.83 11.64 19.57
C ALA A 39 13.75 11.37 20.79
N ALA A 40 14.09 10.10 21.04
CA ALA A 40 15.03 9.72 22.10
C ALA A 40 16.45 10.24 21.84
N LEU A 41 16.94 10.18 20.60
CA LEU A 41 18.25 10.71 20.22
C LEU A 41 18.29 12.25 20.33
N ALA A 42 17.22 12.93 19.92
CA ALA A 42 17.10 14.38 20.02
C ALA A 42 17.06 14.87 21.48
N GLY A 43 16.37 14.14 22.37
CA GLY A 43 16.29 14.46 23.79
C GLY A 43 17.54 14.13 24.60
N SER A 44 18.42 13.25 24.11
CA SER A 44 19.62 12.78 24.83
C SER A 44 20.88 13.60 24.57
N GLY A 45 20.81 14.63 23.71
CA GLY A 45 21.99 15.39 23.28
C GLY A 45 22.94 14.56 22.39
N SER A 46 22.38 13.61 21.62
CA SER A 46 23.14 12.78 20.69
C SER A 46 23.85 13.60 19.63
N SER A 47 24.90 13.03 19.02
CA SER A 47 25.65 13.71 17.96
C SER A 47 24.76 14.02 16.75
N LEU A 48 25.11 15.09 16.03
CA LEU A 48 24.38 15.51 14.83
C LEU A 48 24.36 14.39 13.76
N ASN A 49 25.44 13.61 13.66
CA ASN A 49 25.50 12.46 12.75
C ASN A 49 24.49 11.37 13.11
N ALA A 50 24.29 11.10 14.41
CA ALA A 50 23.29 10.14 14.87
C ALA A 50 21.86 10.62 14.56
N LEU A 51 21.61 11.92 14.70
CA LEU A 51 20.32 12.52 14.35
C LEU A 51 20.04 12.43 12.84
N PHE A 52 21.01 12.75 11.99
CA PHE A 52 20.85 12.62 10.54
C PHE A 52 20.62 11.17 10.10
N ALA A 53 21.33 10.21 10.71
CA ALA A 53 21.11 8.80 10.41
C ALA A 53 19.69 8.35 10.79
N ALA A 54 19.20 8.77 11.96
CA ALA A 54 17.85 8.46 12.41
C ALA A 54 16.76 9.14 11.56
N GLU A 55 16.97 10.39 11.13
CA GLU A 55 16.06 11.09 10.21
C GLU A 55 16.01 10.39 8.84
N ALA A 56 17.16 9.98 8.31
CA ALA A 56 17.21 9.23 7.05
C ALA A 56 16.40 7.92 7.15
N GLN A 57 16.49 7.23 8.30
CA GLN A 57 15.69 6.02 8.55
C GLN A 57 14.19 6.30 8.56
N GLN A 58 13.73 7.39 9.19
CA GLN A 58 12.32 7.79 9.13
C GLN A 58 11.87 8.02 7.69
N ASN A 59 12.66 8.76 6.92
CA ASN A 59 12.31 9.09 5.54
C ASN A 59 12.21 7.85 4.65
N ILE A 60 13.04 6.82 4.87
CA ILE A 60 12.92 5.52 4.19
C ILE A 60 11.54 4.89 4.48
N HIS A 61 11.14 4.78 5.75
CA HIS A 61 9.84 4.20 6.11
C HIS A 61 8.65 5.03 5.61
N ARG A 62 8.77 6.37 5.57
CA ARG A 62 7.74 7.24 4.99
C ARG A 62 7.57 7.00 3.50
N LEU A 63 8.68 6.85 2.76
CA LEU A 63 8.64 6.59 1.32
C LEU A 63 8.07 5.20 1.02
N ASN A 64 8.43 4.19 1.80
CA ASN A 64 7.86 2.83 1.65
C ASN A 64 6.36 2.84 1.90
N LEU A 65 5.93 3.39 3.04
CA LEU A 65 4.52 3.49 3.39
C LEU A 65 3.72 4.26 2.33
N PHE A 66 4.28 5.33 1.78
CA PHE A 66 3.67 6.07 0.68
C PHE A 66 3.52 5.19 -0.57
N ALA A 67 4.57 4.48 -0.97
CA ALA A 67 4.53 3.58 -2.12
C ALA A 67 3.48 2.48 -1.93
N GLU A 68 3.46 1.81 -0.77
CA GLU A 68 2.45 0.80 -0.44
C GLU A 68 1.03 1.39 -0.46
N GLY A 69 0.84 2.60 0.09
CA GLY A 69 -0.45 3.30 0.02
C GLY A 69 -0.91 3.56 -1.41
N VAL A 70 -0.02 3.99 -2.30
CA VAL A 70 -0.32 4.14 -3.74
C VAL A 70 -0.71 2.80 -4.36
N TRP A 71 0.03 1.72 -4.07
CA TRP A 71 -0.27 0.39 -4.58
C TRP A 71 -1.61 -0.17 -4.10
N VAL A 72 -1.97 0.07 -2.84
CA VAL A 72 -3.30 -0.28 -2.29
C VAL A 72 -4.39 0.44 -3.07
N LEU A 73 -4.29 1.75 -3.24
CA LEU A 73 -5.31 2.55 -3.93
C LEU A 73 -5.45 2.16 -5.40
N GLN A 74 -4.32 1.93 -6.08
CA GLN A 74 -4.32 1.46 -7.47
C GLN A 74 -4.98 0.07 -7.59
N SER A 75 -4.69 -0.84 -6.67
CA SER A 75 -5.29 -2.18 -6.64
C SER A 75 -6.79 -2.13 -6.36
N ALA A 76 -7.22 -1.27 -5.43
CA ALA A 76 -8.63 -1.04 -5.13
C ALA A 76 -9.37 -0.47 -6.34
N THR A 77 -8.75 0.46 -7.05
CA THR A 77 -9.32 1.05 -8.28
C THR A 77 -9.49 -0.02 -9.37
N LEU A 78 -8.50 -0.88 -9.58
CA LEU A 78 -8.60 -1.99 -10.53
C LEU A 78 -9.71 -2.98 -10.14
N ALA A 79 -9.80 -3.35 -8.87
CA ALA A 79 -10.85 -4.23 -8.37
C ALA A 79 -12.24 -3.60 -8.59
N ALA A 80 -12.41 -2.31 -8.27
CA ALA A 80 -13.68 -1.60 -8.43
C ALA A 80 -14.13 -1.52 -9.90
N ILE A 81 -13.22 -1.20 -10.82
CA ILE A 81 -13.51 -1.15 -12.27
C ILE A 81 -13.92 -2.55 -12.78
N ALA A 82 -13.17 -3.58 -12.38
CA ALA A 82 -13.46 -4.95 -12.80
C ALA A 82 -14.80 -5.46 -12.25
N LEU A 83 -15.08 -5.20 -10.97
CA LEU A 83 -16.36 -5.52 -10.33
C LEU A 83 -17.52 -4.80 -11.02
N HIS A 84 -17.37 -3.50 -11.29
CA HIS A 84 -18.36 -2.73 -12.03
C HIS A 84 -18.66 -3.36 -13.40
N GLY A 85 -17.61 -3.75 -14.15
CA GLY A 85 -17.77 -4.45 -15.42
C GLY A 85 -18.46 -5.81 -15.29
N LEU A 86 -18.16 -6.59 -14.25
CA LEU A 86 -18.86 -7.86 -13.99
C LEU A 86 -20.36 -7.66 -13.74
N CYS A 87 -20.74 -6.56 -13.10
CA CYS A 87 -22.13 -6.24 -12.78
C CYS A 87 -22.90 -5.65 -13.96
N THR A 88 -22.25 -4.91 -14.87
CA THR A 88 -22.95 -4.15 -15.92
C THR A 88 -22.88 -4.77 -17.32
N VAL A 89 -21.91 -5.65 -17.61
CA VAL A 89 -21.79 -6.27 -18.94
C VAL A 89 -22.94 -7.27 -19.17
N PRO A 90 -23.77 -7.08 -20.22
CA PRO A 90 -24.89 -7.98 -20.49
C PRO A 90 -24.44 -9.41 -20.81
N ARG A 91 -25.13 -10.41 -20.26
CA ARG A 91 -25.00 -11.80 -20.74
C ARG A 91 -25.59 -11.87 -22.14
N ARG A 92 -24.73 -12.01 -23.16
CA ARG A 92 -25.16 -12.31 -24.54
C ARG A 92 -25.98 -13.60 -24.49
N ARG A 93 -27.30 -13.53 -24.69
CA ARG A 93 -28.15 -14.71 -24.88
C ARG A 93 -27.65 -15.44 -26.13
N ARG A 94 -27.25 -16.70 -25.95
CA ARG A 94 -26.90 -17.61 -27.04
C ARG A 94 -28.23 -18.13 -27.59
N ASN A 95 -28.67 -17.60 -28.73
CA ASN A 95 -29.69 -18.25 -29.55
C ASN A 95 -29.05 -19.46 -30.24
#